data_AF-A0A9P4WU54-F1
#
_entry.id   AF-A0A9P4WU54-F1
#
_cell.length_a   1.000
_cell.length_b   1.000
_cell.length_c   1.000
_cell.angle_alpha   90.00
_cell.angle_beta   90.00
_cell.angle_gamma   90.00
#
_symmetry.space_group_name_H-M   'P 1'
#
loop_
_entity.id
_entity.type
_entity.pdbx_description
1 polymer ?
#
loop_
_entity_poly.entity_id
_entity_poly.type
_entity_poly.pdbx_seq_one_letter_code
_entity_poly.pdbx_strand_id
1 'polypeptide(L)'
;MSWDDTTMGIVVALAIPPAVFTFFLVDNGLGRDMWTLKDYQITNVLHYYFIGEIFYVLSLGVSKISILCFYLRVFPHQDFRRIIFGVMGLAVAYTIAFFFATTFQCTPMSYAWTQWDGLHEGKCNDIHLQGWIAAGINIALDIIVMVLPLKHLAGLNMNLRRKLMVMAMFSVGIIVIVISALRLYTLAHFAKSTNITWDYFEAGYWSLLEIDVSIICGSKLYGKEKRFIIDSSKPIDISGKHAFQAPGKGDQRGPLFGMGIDLALILGVMGTVWTGNPLSLDPGFSIGGTVDGDGSGNILGNLVGILGNPRGLQGSHNWIESDSSLTRDDLYVTGDAWTMNMTLFRDIYDRADDHGVISMDLLAEQAVRRWDYSVSHNPDFYYGPVTGMVSRNAGYMFLGRLLPNHTEQKPDGVLSQEVFKSFFAVYEDAQGNLEYRQGHETFPKNWFRRSSDYGLVSLNLDIVSWVMKHPELGSIGGNTGTVDSFSGLDLRNMTGGLVSSASLLEGDNLLCFVFELLKTFLPNSLSPLLATLAGPINLVTDTLATPITSLACPSWQDMTKGGEPLWDVIQGKFPGASKAGSSL
;
A
#
# COMPACT_ATOMS: atom_id res chain seq x y z
N MET A 1 10.99 1.49 -27.48
CA MET A 1 11.18 2.37 -26.30
C MET A 1 11.07 3.80 -26.77
N SER A 2 10.29 4.64 -26.09
CA SER A 2 10.26 6.07 -26.41
C SER A 2 11.42 6.82 -25.75
N TRP A 3 11.80 7.99 -26.28
CA TRP A 3 12.98 8.75 -25.81
C TRP A 3 12.92 9.11 -24.32
N ASP A 4 11.71 9.35 -23.79
CA ASP A 4 11.43 9.53 -22.37
C ASP A 4 11.75 8.28 -21.54
N ASP A 5 11.39 7.07 -22.02
CA ASP A 5 11.66 5.82 -21.31
C ASP A 5 13.16 5.47 -21.31
N THR A 6 13.84 5.72 -22.44
CA THR A 6 15.29 5.48 -22.54
C THR A 6 16.06 6.40 -21.61
N THR A 7 15.70 7.69 -21.57
CA THR A 7 16.35 8.67 -20.68
C THR A 7 16.07 8.36 -19.22
N MET A 8 14.85 7.95 -18.85
CA MET A 8 14.55 7.54 -17.47
C MET A 8 15.28 6.25 -17.06
N GLY A 9 15.42 5.28 -17.96
CA GLY A 9 16.25 4.09 -17.72
C GLY A 9 17.71 4.43 -17.44
N ILE A 10 18.24 5.49 -18.07
CA ILE A 10 19.59 6.03 -17.77
C ILE A 10 19.61 6.65 -16.37
N VAL A 11 18.58 7.38 -15.95
CA VAL A 11 18.49 7.93 -14.57
C VAL A 11 18.56 6.80 -13.54
N VAL A 12 17.77 5.73 -13.73
CA VAL A 12 17.79 4.57 -12.84
C VAL A 12 19.18 3.95 -12.79
N ALA A 13 19.86 3.79 -13.93
CA ALA A 13 21.22 3.27 -13.98
C ALA A 13 22.23 4.17 -13.24
N LEU A 14 22.05 5.49 -13.29
CA LEU A 14 22.90 6.47 -12.59
C LEU A 14 22.59 6.57 -11.09
N ALA A 15 21.40 6.18 -10.65
CA ALA A 15 20.98 6.17 -9.25
C ALA A 15 21.47 4.94 -8.46
N ILE A 16 21.77 3.82 -9.15
CA ILE A 16 22.25 2.59 -8.52
C ILE A 16 23.58 2.79 -7.76
N PRO A 17 24.63 3.43 -8.32
CA PRO A 17 25.90 3.57 -7.62
C PRO A 17 25.81 4.36 -6.30
N PRO A 18 25.15 5.54 -6.22
CA PRO A 18 24.90 6.22 -4.94
C PRO A 18 24.20 5.33 -3.91
N ALA A 19 23.17 4.56 -4.31
CA ALA A 19 22.46 3.65 -3.42
C ALA A 19 23.36 2.52 -2.90
N VAL A 20 24.28 2.02 -3.72
CA VAL A 20 25.29 1.03 -3.31
C VAL A 20 26.34 1.66 -2.38
N PHE A 21 26.78 2.89 -2.65
CA PHE A 21 27.74 3.60 -1.81
C PHE A 21 27.24 3.83 -0.39
N THR A 22 25.92 3.95 -0.18
CA THR A 22 25.33 4.08 1.17
C THR A 22 25.74 2.96 2.12
N PHE A 23 25.81 1.71 1.64
CA PHE A 23 26.29 0.58 2.47
C PHE A 23 27.75 0.77 2.90
N PHE A 24 28.61 1.13 1.93
CA PHE A 24 30.02 1.38 2.20
C PHE A 24 30.24 2.60 3.10
N LEU A 25 29.42 3.65 2.95
CA LEU A 25 29.45 4.84 3.79
C LEU A 25 29.12 4.49 5.24
N VAL A 26 28.06 3.73 5.49
CA VAL A 26 27.64 3.31 6.84
C VAL A 26 28.68 2.38 7.48
N ASP A 27 29.23 1.42 6.73
CA ASP A 27 30.28 0.52 7.23
C ASP A 27 31.57 1.26 7.62
N ASN A 28 31.86 2.37 6.93
CA ASN A 28 32.98 3.25 7.27
C ASN A 28 32.61 4.35 8.29
N GLY A 29 31.40 4.30 8.89
CA GLY A 29 31.05 5.16 10.02
C GLY A 29 30.37 6.48 9.67
N LEU A 30 29.76 6.63 8.49
CA LEU A 30 28.85 7.74 8.20
C LEU A 30 27.73 7.79 9.26
N GLY A 31 27.44 8.98 9.80
CA GLY A 31 26.50 9.15 10.92
C GLY A 31 27.10 8.82 12.29
N ARG A 32 28.43 8.72 12.41
CA ARG A 32 29.16 8.67 13.69
C ARG A 32 30.13 9.85 13.79
N ASP A 33 30.41 10.26 15.03
CA ASP A 33 31.40 11.30 15.31
C ASP A 33 32.75 10.95 14.68
N MET A 34 33.30 11.86 13.88
CA MET A 34 34.56 11.65 13.14
C MET A 34 35.71 11.25 14.07
N TRP A 35 35.72 11.78 15.30
CA TRP A 35 36.73 11.52 16.33
C TRP A 35 36.71 10.09 16.89
N THR A 36 35.66 9.32 16.60
CA THR A 36 35.54 7.91 16.99
C THR A 36 36.00 6.94 15.91
N LEU A 37 36.38 7.46 14.73
CA LEU A 37 36.71 6.69 13.54
C LEU A 37 38.21 6.64 13.30
N LYS A 38 38.65 5.60 12.58
CA LYS A 38 40.04 5.48 12.12
C LYS A 38 40.25 6.31 10.85
N ASP A 39 41.48 6.76 10.63
CA ASP A 39 41.86 7.62 9.50
C ASP A 39 41.42 7.10 8.12
N TYR A 40 41.57 5.79 7.89
CA TYR A 40 41.14 5.18 6.62
C TYR A 40 39.62 5.20 6.44
N GLN A 41 38.85 5.16 7.53
CA GLN A 41 37.39 5.18 7.49
C GLN A 41 36.88 6.56 7.06
N ILE A 42 37.49 7.63 7.59
CA ILE A 42 37.18 9.01 7.22
C ILE A 42 37.49 9.25 5.73
N THR A 43 38.68 8.80 5.29
CA THR A 43 39.10 8.89 3.89
C THR A 43 38.14 8.16 2.96
N ASN A 44 37.72 6.95 3.33
CA ASN A 44 36.76 6.16 2.56
C ASN A 44 35.40 6.86 2.47
N VAL A 45 34.89 7.41 3.58
CA VAL A 45 33.62 8.14 3.60
C VAL A 45 33.66 9.29 2.60
N LEU A 46 34.68 10.15 2.67
CA LEU A 46 34.81 11.29 1.76
C LEU A 46 34.98 10.88 0.30
N HIS A 47 35.69 9.78 0.05
CA HIS A 47 35.89 9.26 -1.30
C HIS A 47 34.58 8.75 -1.92
N TYR A 48 33.80 7.93 -1.20
CA TYR A 48 32.49 7.47 -1.68
C TYR A 48 31.49 8.61 -1.84
N TYR A 49 31.54 9.61 -0.94
CA TYR A 49 30.70 10.79 -1.01
C TYR A 49 31.00 11.63 -2.26
N PHE A 50 32.30 11.85 -2.55
CA PHE A 50 32.75 12.54 -3.76
C PHE A 50 32.24 11.88 -5.05
N ILE A 51 32.35 10.55 -5.16
CA ILE A 51 31.84 9.82 -6.33
C ILE A 51 30.30 9.92 -6.36
N GLY A 52 29.64 9.80 -5.21
CA GLY A 52 28.19 9.95 -5.08
C GLY A 52 27.66 11.30 -5.59
N GLU A 53 28.35 12.41 -5.30
CA GLU A 53 27.99 13.75 -5.78
C GLU A 53 27.98 13.84 -7.32
N ILE A 54 28.95 13.20 -7.99
CA ILE A 54 29.02 13.17 -9.46
C ILE A 54 27.79 12.46 -10.05
N PHE A 55 27.46 11.29 -9.52
CA PHE A 55 26.28 10.54 -9.95
C PHE A 55 24.98 11.28 -9.64
N TYR A 56 24.91 11.99 -8.51
CA TYR A 56 23.77 12.82 -8.13
C TYR A 56 23.53 13.94 -9.16
N VAL A 57 24.55 14.72 -9.53
CA VAL A 57 24.44 15.80 -10.52
C VAL A 57 23.94 15.26 -11.87
N LEU A 58 24.50 14.14 -12.32
CA LEU A 58 24.10 13.50 -13.56
C LEU A 58 22.65 12.97 -13.50
N SER A 59 22.26 12.32 -12.41
CA SER A 59 20.93 11.75 -12.23
C SER A 59 19.84 12.83 -12.29
N LEU A 60 20.04 13.95 -11.57
CA LEU A 60 19.09 15.06 -11.58
C LEU A 60 19.02 15.74 -12.95
N GLY A 61 20.16 15.96 -13.60
CA GLY A 61 20.19 16.52 -14.95
C GLY A 61 19.40 15.71 -15.96
N VAL A 62 19.65 14.39 -16.00
CA VAL A 62 19.00 13.47 -16.94
C VAL A 62 17.51 13.28 -16.62
N SER A 63 17.11 13.31 -15.34
CA SER A 63 15.70 13.21 -14.93
C SER A 63 14.85 14.36 -15.50
N LYS A 64 15.37 15.60 -15.41
CA LYS A 64 14.72 16.79 -15.97
C LYS A 64 14.59 16.70 -17.49
N ILE A 65 15.62 16.19 -18.18
CA ILE A 65 15.58 15.95 -19.63
C ILE A 65 14.50 14.92 -19.99
N SER A 66 14.35 13.84 -19.21
CA SER A 66 13.31 12.83 -19.42
C SER A 66 11.89 13.43 -19.29
N ILE A 67 11.64 14.25 -18.27
CA ILE A 67 10.36 14.95 -18.07
C ILE A 67 10.07 15.91 -19.24
N LEU A 68 11.07 16.67 -19.70
CA LEU A 68 10.91 17.57 -20.84
C LEU A 68 10.66 16.82 -22.16
N CYS A 69 11.30 15.66 -22.36
CA CYS A 69 11.00 14.74 -23.48
C CYS A 69 9.54 14.25 -23.43
N PHE A 70 9.03 13.95 -22.23
CA PHE A 70 7.62 13.61 -22.05
C PHE A 70 6.69 14.77 -22.44
N TYR A 71 7.02 16.02 -22.07
CA TYR A 71 6.22 17.18 -22.48
C TYR A 71 6.20 17.39 -24.00
N LEU A 72 7.33 17.19 -24.69
CA LEU A 72 7.39 17.24 -26.16
C LEU A 72 6.50 16.20 -26.84
N ARG A 73 6.26 15.07 -26.17
CA ARG A 73 5.37 14.00 -26.66
C ARG A 73 3.90 14.32 -26.43
N VAL A 74 3.56 14.87 -25.27
CA VAL A 74 2.15 15.13 -24.89
C VAL A 74 1.59 16.34 -25.62
N PHE A 75 2.39 17.41 -25.77
CA PHE A 75 1.90 18.69 -26.28
C PHE A 75 2.40 18.95 -27.71
N PRO A 76 1.50 18.94 -28.73
CA PRO A 76 1.88 19.12 -30.12
C PRO A 76 2.12 20.59 -30.53
N HIS A 77 1.83 21.58 -29.67
CA HIS A 77 1.87 23.01 -30.01
C HIS A 77 3.30 23.53 -30.26
N GLN A 78 3.54 24.15 -31.41
CA GLN A 78 4.89 24.50 -31.89
C GLN A 78 5.61 25.55 -31.02
N ASP A 79 4.91 26.60 -30.59
CA ASP A 79 5.53 27.64 -29.73
C ASP A 79 5.91 27.10 -28.36
N PHE A 80 5.12 26.16 -27.83
CA PHE A 80 5.38 25.51 -26.57
C PHE A 80 6.60 24.58 -26.65
N ARG A 81 6.74 23.86 -27.78
CA ARG A 81 7.92 23.00 -28.04
C ARG A 81 9.22 23.82 -28.12
N ARG A 82 9.19 25.02 -28.69
CA ARG A 82 10.37 25.92 -28.69
C ARG A 82 10.81 26.30 -27.28
N ILE A 83 9.84 26.59 -26.39
CA ILE A 83 10.12 26.88 -24.98
C ILE A 83 10.71 25.65 -24.29
N ILE A 84 10.15 24.46 -24.53
CA ILE A 84 10.68 23.20 -23.96
C ILE A 84 12.12 22.94 -24.40
N PHE A 85 12.44 23.11 -25.69
CA PHE A 85 13.82 22.96 -26.16
C PHE A 85 14.78 23.98 -25.52
N GLY A 86 14.33 25.20 -25.26
CA GLY A 86 15.12 26.21 -24.53
C GLY A 86 15.42 25.77 -23.09
N VAL A 87 14.41 25.30 -22.35
CA VAL A 87 14.57 24.79 -20.98
C VAL A 87 15.43 23.52 -20.95
N MET A 88 15.29 22.65 -21.94
CA MET A 88 16.13 21.46 -22.10
C MET A 88 17.60 21.83 -22.31
N GLY A 89 17.87 22.84 -23.14
CA GLY A 89 19.23 23.36 -23.32
C GLY A 89 19.83 23.92 -22.02
N LEU A 90 19.02 24.64 -21.22
CA LEU A 90 19.44 25.16 -19.92
C LEU A 90 19.75 24.04 -18.92
N ALA A 91 18.92 22.99 -18.85
CA ALA A 91 19.14 21.84 -17.99
C ALA A 91 20.43 21.07 -18.37
N VAL A 92 20.69 20.90 -19.68
CA VAL A 92 21.93 20.29 -20.17
C VAL A 92 23.14 21.14 -19.80
N ALA A 93 23.08 22.46 -20.01
CA ALA A 93 24.17 23.36 -19.66
C ALA A 93 24.49 23.35 -18.17
N TYR A 94 23.47 23.36 -17.31
CA TYR A 94 23.60 23.19 -15.86
C TYR A 94 24.32 21.89 -15.51
N THR A 95 23.84 20.76 -16.05
CA THR A 95 24.38 19.42 -15.75
C THR A 95 25.86 19.32 -16.13
N ILE A 96 26.21 19.79 -17.33
CA ILE A 96 27.60 19.75 -17.82
C ILE A 96 28.50 20.65 -16.96
N ALA A 97 28.07 21.88 -16.67
CA ALA A 97 28.86 22.82 -15.89
C ALA A 97 29.16 22.27 -14.48
N PHE A 98 28.15 21.78 -13.77
CA PHE A 98 28.33 21.26 -12.42
C PHE A 98 29.01 19.89 -12.38
N PHE A 99 28.84 19.05 -13.41
CA PHE A 99 29.63 17.81 -13.53
C PHE A 99 31.13 18.11 -13.53
N PHE A 100 31.57 19.06 -14.36
CA PHE A 100 32.98 19.45 -14.42
C PHE A 100 33.44 20.18 -13.16
N ALA A 101 32.61 21.07 -12.60
CA ALA A 101 32.92 21.79 -11.37
C ALA A 101 33.14 20.83 -10.18
N THR A 102 32.24 19.85 -10.00
CA THR A 102 32.36 18.83 -8.94
C THR A 102 33.54 17.90 -9.18
N THR A 103 33.71 17.39 -10.41
CA THR A 103 34.82 16.45 -10.72
C THR A 103 36.19 17.10 -10.51
N PHE A 104 36.34 18.38 -10.84
CA PHE A 104 37.59 19.12 -10.73
C PHE A 104 37.59 20.14 -9.59
N GLN A 105 36.82 19.87 -8.52
CA GLN A 105 36.71 20.80 -7.39
C GLN A 105 38.01 20.99 -6.60
N CYS A 106 38.95 20.02 -6.68
CA CYS A 106 40.26 20.11 -6.03
C CYS A 106 41.43 19.75 -6.97
N THR A 107 42.59 20.35 -6.73
CA THR A 107 43.86 20.06 -7.42
C THR A 107 44.96 19.69 -6.40
N PRO A 108 45.47 18.45 -6.40
CA PRO A 108 45.04 17.29 -7.21
C PRO A 108 43.64 16.78 -6.83
N MET A 109 42.96 16.04 -7.73
CA MET A 109 41.59 15.53 -7.49
C MET A 109 41.48 14.73 -6.19
N SER A 110 42.52 13.95 -5.86
CA SER A 110 42.58 13.15 -4.64
C SER A 110 42.50 13.98 -3.36
N TYR A 111 42.84 15.26 -3.44
CA TYR A 111 42.75 16.17 -2.31
C TYR A 111 41.31 16.34 -1.80
N ALA A 112 40.28 16.09 -2.63
CA ALA A 112 38.88 16.17 -2.21
C ALA A 112 38.55 15.22 -1.03
N TRP A 113 39.20 14.05 -0.97
CA TRP A 113 38.98 13.05 0.08
C TRP A 113 40.17 12.85 1.02
N THR A 114 41.31 13.51 0.79
CA THR A 114 42.48 13.46 1.69
C THR A 114 42.70 14.76 2.47
N GLN A 115 41.97 15.84 2.19
CA GLN A 115 42.14 17.14 2.87
C GLN A 115 41.87 17.13 4.38
N TRP A 116 41.15 16.13 4.89
CA TRP A 116 40.68 16.10 6.28
C TRP A 116 41.82 15.92 7.30
N ASP A 117 42.95 15.34 6.90
CA ASP A 117 44.08 15.04 7.79
C ASP A 117 45.08 16.21 7.92
N GLY A 118 45.01 17.22 7.06
CA GLY A 118 45.93 18.35 7.02
C GLY A 118 47.39 17.99 6.68
N LEU A 119 47.66 16.75 6.26
CA LEU A 119 49.00 16.25 5.91
C LEU A 119 49.27 16.34 4.41
N HIS A 120 48.22 16.34 3.60
CA HIS A 120 48.31 16.43 2.15
C HIS A 120 48.27 17.90 1.69
N GLU A 121 49.07 18.24 0.67
CA GLU A 121 49.03 19.58 0.07
C GLU A 121 48.11 19.59 -1.16
N GLY A 122 47.23 20.58 -1.22
CA GLY A 122 46.33 20.78 -2.35
C GLY A 122 45.48 22.05 -2.19
N LYS A 123 44.75 22.38 -3.25
CA LYS A 123 43.82 23.51 -3.25
C LYS A 123 42.47 23.07 -3.82
N CYS A 124 41.40 23.37 -3.09
CA CYS A 124 40.03 23.21 -3.57
C CYS A 124 39.42 24.58 -3.91
N ASN A 125 38.38 24.57 -4.74
CA ASN A 125 37.49 25.71 -4.84
C ASN A 125 36.62 25.84 -3.57
N ASP A 126 35.78 26.88 -3.50
CA ASP A 126 34.84 27.01 -2.40
C ASP A 126 33.68 26.01 -2.58
N ILE A 127 33.82 24.83 -1.98
CA ILE A 127 32.90 23.70 -2.11
C ILE A 127 31.50 24.07 -1.57
N HIS A 128 31.43 24.87 -0.50
CA HIS A 128 30.16 25.30 0.07
C HIS A 128 29.44 26.29 -0.85
N LEU A 129 30.16 27.29 -1.37
CA LEU A 129 29.62 28.24 -2.34
C LEU A 129 29.17 27.54 -3.63
N GLN A 130 29.97 26.60 -4.13
CA GLN A 130 29.61 25.76 -5.28
C GLN A 130 28.30 25.00 -5.00
N GLY A 131 28.19 24.34 -3.85
CA GLY A 131 27.00 23.57 -3.45
C GLY A 131 25.74 24.43 -3.35
N TRP A 132 25.83 25.64 -2.78
CA TRP A 132 24.69 26.55 -2.67
C TRP A 132 24.22 27.08 -4.03
N ILE A 133 25.15 27.45 -4.92
CA ILE A 133 24.81 27.90 -6.27
C ILE A 133 24.18 26.74 -7.06
N ALA A 134 24.74 25.53 -6.95
CA ALA A 134 24.20 24.34 -7.59
C ALA A 134 22.75 24.08 -7.13
N ALA A 135 22.52 24.01 -5.82
CA ALA A 135 21.21 23.75 -5.24
C ALA A 135 20.19 24.84 -5.60
N GLY A 136 20.56 26.12 -5.54
CA GLY A 136 19.68 27.23 -5.90
C GLY A 136 19.25 27.20 -7.37
N ILE A 137 20.20 26.95 -8.29
CA ILE A 137 19.88 26.83 -9.73
C ILE A 137 19.05 25.58 -10.00
N ASN A 138 19.33 24.46 -9.34
CA ASN A 138 18.55 23.23 -9.49
C ASN A 138 17.08 23.43 -9.08
N ILE A 139 16.84 24.04 -7.92
CA ILE A 139 15.48 24.40 -7.45
C ILE A 139 14.77 25.30 -8.47
N ALA A 140 15.46 26.31 -9.00
CA ALA A 140 14.90 27.19 -10.01
C ALA A 140 14.51 26.43 -11.30
N LEU A 141 15.33 25.47 -11.73
CA LEU A 141 15.02 24.59 -12.87
C LEU A 141 13.81 23.70 -12.57
N ASP A 142 13.68 23.15 -11.37
CA ASP A 142 12.52 22.34 -10.98
C ASP A 142 11.23 23.14 -11.00
N ILE A 143 11.25 24.38 -10.49
CA ILE A 143 10.10 25.30 -10.59
C ILE A 143 9.75 25.60 -12.06
N ILE A 144 10.75 25.86 -12.91
CA ILE A 144 10.51 26.14 -14.34
C ILE A 144 9.88 24.93 -15.03
N VAL A 145 10.43 23.73 -14.84
CA VAL A 145 9.91 22.49 -15.43
C VAL A 145 8.48 22.23 -14.94
N MET A 146 8.20 22.44 -13.65
CA MET A 146 6.87 22.29 -13.07
C MET A 146 5.87 23.31 -13.60
N VAL A 147 6.21 24.59 -13.71
CA VAL A 147 5.23 25.62 -14.11
C VAL A 147 4.87 25.55 -15.60
N LEU A 148 5.79 25.02 -16.42
CA LEU A 148 5.73 25.06 -17.87
C LEU A 148 4.41 24.51 -18.47
N PRO A 149 3.89 23.32 -18.08
CA PRO A 149 2.62 22.82 -18.63
C PRO A 149 1.34 23.42 -18.00
N LEU A 150 1.40 24.10 -16.84
CA LEU A 150 0.21 24.55 -16.09
C LEU A 150 -0.68 25.51 -16.90
N LYS A 151 -0.07 26.49 -17.58
CA LYS A 151 -0.82 27.48 -18.36
C LYS A 151 -1.59 26.86 -19.53
N HIS A 152 -1.02 25.83 -20.17
CA HIS A 152 -1.66 25.15 -21.28
C HIS A 152 -2.77 24.20 -20.82
N LEU A 153 -2.61 23.61 -19.63
CA LEU A 153 -3.61 22.71 -19.05
C LEU A 153 -4.85 23.40 -18.51
N ALA A 154 -4.72 24.63 -18.01
CA ALA A 154 -5.85 25.42 -17.54
C ALA A 154 -6.85 25.77 -18.66
N GLY A 155 -6.42 25.78 -19.93
CA GLY A 155 -7.26 26.10 -21.09
C GLY A 155 -7.83 24.90 -21.84
N LEU A 156 -7.63 23.67 -21.34
CA LEU A 156 -7.86 22.44 -22.08
C LEU A 156 -9.04 21.64 -21.48
N ASN A 157 -10.15 21.50 -22.23
CA ASN A 157 -11.30 20.66 -21.87
C ASN A 157 -10.96 19.17 -21.97
N MET A 158 -10.16 18.67 -21.03
CA MET A 158 -9.70 17.27 -21.01
C MET A 158 -10.64 16.37 -20.19
N ASN A 159 -10.75 15.12 -20.62
CA ASN A 159 -11.43 14.06 -19.88
C ASN A 159 -10.77 13.86 -18.51
N LEU A 160 -11.57 13.65 -17.44
CA LEU A 160 -11.15 13.71 -16.03
C LEU A 160 -9.91 12.86 -15.74
N ARG A 161 -9.76 11.70 -16.37
CA ARG A 161 -8.60 10.80 -16.22
C ARG A 161 -7.27 11.43 -16.64
N ARG A 162 -7.25 12.17 -17.77
CA ARG A 162 -6.03 12.85 -18.24
C ARG A 162 -5.71 14.06 -17.36
N LYS A 163 -6.75 14.75 -16.89
CA LYS A 163 -6.62 15.84 -15.92
C LYS A 163 -6.02 15.34 -14.60
N LEU A 164 -6.52 14.20 -14.08
CA LEU A 164 -6.01 13.59 -12.85
C LEU A 164 -4.57 13.08 -12.96
N MET A 165 -4.20 12.42 -14.06
CA MET A 165 -2.80 11.98 -14.28
C MET A 165 -1.83 13.16 -14.32
N VAL A 166 -2.24 14.23 -14.98
CA VAL A 166 -1.45 15.44 -15.10
C VAL A 166 -1.38 16.19 -13.76
N MET A 167 -2.48 16.28 -13.01
CA MET A 167 -2.50 16.81 -11.63
C MET A 167 -1.59 16.00 -10.70
N ALA A 168 -1.57 14.67 -10.80
CA ALA A 168 -0.70 13.81 -10.01
C ALA A 168 0.79 14.06 -10.30
N MET A 169 1.17 14.27 -11.57
CA MET A 169 2.55 14.66 -11.92
C MET A 169 2.96 16.01 -11.32
N PHE A 170 2.04 16.98 -11.20
CA PHE A 170 2.33 18.24 -10.52
C PHE A 170 2.49 18.09 -9.01
N SER A 171 1.67 17.27 -8.37
CA SER A 171 1.77 17.02 -6.93
C SER A 171 3.13 16.43 -6.57
N VAL A 172 3.63 15.47 -7.37
CA VAL A 172 4.98 14.89 -7.18
C VAL A 172 6.07 15.93 -7.46
N GLY A 173 5.91 16.79 -8.48
CA GLY A 173 6.84 17.88 -8.76
C GLY A 173 6.99 18.89 -7.63
N ILE A 174 5.91 19.20 -6.89
CA ILE A 174 5.96 20.06 -5.70
C ILE A 174 6.79 19.41 -4.58
N ILE A 175 6.67 18.08 -4.40
CA ILE A 175 7.43 17.33 -3.40
C ILE A 175 8.92 17.40 -3.70
N VAL A 176 9.35 17.26 -4.96
CA VAL A 176 10.75 17.40 -5.36
C VAL A 176 11.30 18.76 -4.93
N ILE A 177 10.57 19.86 -5.19
CA ILE A 177 11.00 21.21 -4.81
C ILE A 177 11.17 21.35 -3.29
N VAL A 178 10.28 20.76 -2.50
CA VAL A 178 10.36 20.78 -1.03
C VAL A 178 11.61 20.01 -0.55
N ILE A 179 11.85 18.82 -1.10
CA ILE A 179 13.04 18.01 -0.78
C ILE A 179 14.33 18.77 -1.14
N SER A 180 14.39 19.38 -2.33
CA SER A 180 15.52 20.21 -2.75
C SER A 180 15.75 21.41 -1.82
N ALA A 181 14.69 22.03 -1.30
CA ALA A 181 14.79 23.13 -0.34
C ALA A 181 15.28 22.67 1.04
N LEU A 182 14.84 21.52 1.53
CA LEU A 182 15.34 20.90 2.77
C LEU A 182 16.82 20.50 2.63
N ARG A 183 17.23 19.99 1.46
CA ARG A 183 18.64 19.75 1.14
C ARG A 183 19.47 21.04 1.15
N LEU A 184 18.96 22.14 0.59
CA LEU A 184 19.66 23.42 0.64
C LEU A 184 19.78 23.94 2.07
N TYR A 185 18.72 23.82 2.87
CA TYR A 185 18.73 24.21 4.29
C TYR A 185 19.80 23.45 5.07
N THR A 186 19.87 22.14 4.89
CA THR A 186 20.88 21.29 5.55
C THR A 186 22.29 21.65 5.10
N LEU A 187 22.53 21.77 3.78
CA LEU A 187 23.82 22.25 3.25
C LEU A 187 24.23 23.65 3.77
N ALA A 188 23.27 24.55 3.99
CA ALA A 188 23.53 25.89 4.53
C ALA A 188 23.80 25.87 6.05
N HIS A 189 23.13 25.00 6.80
CA HIS A 189 23.34 24.82 8.23
C HIS A 189 24.71 24.21 8.54
N PHE A 190 25.19 23.30 7.68
CA PHE A 190 26.39 22.50 7.93
C PHE A 190 27.70 23.08 7.37
N ALA A 191 27.65 24.14 6.57
CA ALA A 191 28.84 24.79 6.00
C ALA A 191 29.83 25.37 7.03
N LYS A 192 29.54 25.26 8.33
CA LYS A 192 30.37 25.73 9.45
C LYS A 192 30.81 24.63 10.41
N SER A 193 30.42 23.37 10.17
CA SER A 193 30.70 22.28 11.10
C SER A 193 32.07 21.63 10.83
N THR A 194 32.72 21.18 11.91
CA THR A 194 34.00 20.46 11.87
C THR A 194 33.83 18.94 11.88
N ASN A 195 32.59 18.43 11.99
CA ASN A 195 32.30 17.00 12.14
C ASN A 195 31.70 16.39 10.86
N ILE A 196 32.55 16.21 9.86
CA ILE A 196 32.13 15.94 8.48
C ILE A 196 31.33 14.63 8.37
N THR A 197 31.71 13.57 9.08
CA THR A 197 31.06 12.24 8.99
C THR A 197 29.67 12.18 9.62
N TRP A 198 29.40 12.99 10.65
CA TRP A 198 28.09 13.09 11.27
C TRP A 198 27.14 13.93 10.41
N ASP A 199 27.60 15.10 9.96
CA ASP A 199 26.74 16.09 9.31
C ASP A 199 26.44 15.78 7.84
N TYR A 200 27.33 15.03 7.15
CA TYR A 200 27.09 14.60 5.77
C TYR A 200 25.98 13.56 5.64
N PHE A 201 25.60 12.88 6.73
CA PHE A 201 24.52 11.90 6.73
C PHE A 201 23.20 12.51 6.23
N GLU A 202 22.81 13.66 6.81
CA GLU A 202 21.52 14.28 6.48
C GLU A 202 21.51 14.86 5.07
N ALA A 203 22.62 15.48 4.62
CA ALA A 203 22.75 15.98 3.25
C ALA A 203 22.71 14.83 2.21
N GLY A 204 23.32 13.69 2.52
CA GLY A 204 23.31 12.49 1.67
C GLY A 204 21.91 11.88 1.59
N TYR A 205 21.22 11.80 2.73
CA TYR A 205 19.85 11.32 2.82
C TYR A 205 18.89 12.13 1.93
N TRP A 206 18.90 13.46 2.03
CA TRP A 206 18.06 14.32 1.18
C TRP A 206 18.43 14.21 -0.30
N SER A 207 19.71 14.02 -0.63
CA SER A 207 20.19 13.87 -2.01
C SER A 207 19.68 12.58 -2.67
N LEU A 208 19.63 11.47 -1.93
CA LEU A 208 19.08 10.20 -2.42
C LEU A 208 17.57 10.29 -2.63
N LEU A 209 16.85 10.83 -1.64
CA LEU A 209 15.40 11.06 -1.76
C LEU A 209 15.05 11.94 -2.96
N GLU A 210 15.85 12.97 -3.25
CA GLU A 210 15.62 13.85 -4.40
C GLU A 210 15.73 13.09 -5.73
N ILE A 211 16.70 12.18 -5.87
CA ILE A 211 16.85 11.31 -7.04
C ILE A 211 15.65 10.36 -7.15
N ASP A 212 15.30 9.69 -6.06
CA ASP A 212 14.23 8.68 -6.05
C ASP A 212 12.87 9.29 -6.40
N VAL A 213 12.53 10.45 -5.80
CA VAL A 213 11.27 11.15 -6.12
C VAL A 213 11.30 11.70 -7.55
N SER A 214 12.46 12.13 -8.06
CA SER A 214 12.61 12.53 -9.47
C SER A 214 12.38 11.36 -10.44
N ILE A 215 12.86 10.16 -10.09
CA ILE A 215 12.58 8.92 -10.83
C ILE A 215 11.11 8.58 -10.77
N ILE A 216 10.45 8.69 -9.61
CA ILE A 216 9.00 8.44 -9.48
C ILE A 216 8.21 9.44 -10.34
N CYS A 217 8.64 10.70 -10.38
CA CYS A 217 7.98 11.74 -11.17
C CYS A 217 8.09 11.51 -12.68
N GLY A 218 9.27 11.10 -13.16
CA GLY A 218 9.56 10.97 -14.59
C GLY A 218 9.38 9.56 -15.14
N SER A 219 9.48 8.53 -14.30
CA SER A 219 9.01 7.20 -14.63
C SER A 219 7.52 7.31 -14.83
N LYS A 220 7.05 6.95 -16.02
CA LYS A 220 5.66 6.49 -16.11
C LYS A 220 5.48 5.53 -14.95
N LEU A 221 4.38 5.65 -14.21
CA LEU A 221 3.74 4.50 -13.61
C LEU A 221 3.39 3.53 -14.76
N TYR A 222 4.41 2.93 -15.37
CA TYR A 222 4.38 1.61 -15.96
C TYR A 222 4.27 0.66 -14.76
N GLY A 223 3.15 0.78 -14.03
CA GLY A 223 2.37 -0.43 -13.92
C GLY A 223 2.28 -0.94 -15.35
N LYS A 224 2.83 -2.11 -15.64
CA LYS A 224 2.19 -2.94 -16.65
C LYS A 224 0.73 -2.94 -16.22
N GLU A 225 -0.07 -2.03 -16.79
CA GLU A 225 -1.50 -2.19 -16.85
C GLU A 225 -1.66 -3.44 -17.75
N LYS A 226 -1.44 -4.62 -17.17
CA LYS A 226 -2.43 -5.67 -17.21
C LYS A 226 -3.62 -5.25 -16.32
N ARG A 227 -4.01 -3.97 -16.32
CA ARG A 227 -5.41 -3.64 -16.22
C ARG A 227 -5.96 -4.25 -17.48
N PHE A 228 -6.66 -5.36 -17.32
CA PHE A 228 -7.84 -5.55 -18.12
C PHE A 228 -8.61 -4.22 -18.04
N ILE A 229 -8.40 -3.33 -19.03
CA ILE A 229 -9.29 -2.19 -19.25
C ILE A 229 -10.55 -2.86 -19.76
N ILE A 230 -11.34 -3.35 -18.81
CA ILE A 230 -12.64 -3.87 -19.09
C ILE A 230 -13.51 -2.65 -19.26
N ASP A 231 -13.97 -2.48 -20.49
CA ASP A 231 -15.03 -1.58 -20.84
C ASP A 231 -16.26 -1.94 -19.99
N SER A 232 -16.56 -1.14 -18.97
CA SER A 232 -17.71 -1.37 -18.06
C SER A 232 -19.06 -1.21 -18.77
N SER A 233 -19.08 -0.66 -19.99
CA SER A 233 -20.28 -0.64 -20.85
C SER A 233 -20.54 -1.98 -21.54
N LYS A 234 -19.63 -2.95 -21.40
CA LYS A 234 -19.75 -4.29 -22.00
C LYS A 234 -19.77 -5.37 -20.93
N PRO A 235 -20.49 -6.49 -21.19
CA PRO A 235 -20.46 -7.61 -20.28
C PRO A 235 -19.07 -8.22 -20.25
N ILE A 236 -18.71 -8.82 -19.12
CA ILE A 236 -17.46 -9.57 -18.99
C ILE A 236 -17.51 -10.78 -19.93
N ASP A 237 -16.52 -10.86 -20.82
CA ASP A 237 -16.34 -12.02 -21.69
C ASP A 237 -15.85 -13.21 -20.85
N ILE A 238 -16.70 -14.24 -20.75
CA ILE A 238 -16.43 -15.52 -20.10
C ILE A 238 -16.22 -16.64 -21.12
N SER A 239 -15.72 -16.31 -22.32
CA SER A 239 -15.44 -17.26 -23.40
C SER A 239 -13.95 -17.28 -23.80
N GLY A 240 -13.55 -18.27 -24.60
CA GLY A 240 -12.18 -18.40 -25.08
C GLY A 240 -11.14 -18.47 -23.95
N LYS A 241 -10.19 -17.53 -23.93
CA LYS A 241 -9.14 -17.42 -22.89
C LYS A 241 -9.67 -17.01 -21.49
N HIS A 242 -10.92 -16.59 -21.41
CA HIS A 242 -11.62 -16.20 -20.18
C HIS A 242 -12.75 -17.18 -19.84
N ALA A 243 -12.84 -18.30 -20.56
CA ALA A 243 -13.78 -19.37 -20.24
C ALA A 243 -13.54 -19.89 -18.82
N PHE A 244 -14.63 -20.10 -18.10
CA PHE A 244 -14.56 -20.74 -16.79
C PHE A 244 -13.86 -22.10 -16.93
N GLN A 245 -12.84 -22.31 -16.09
CA GLN A 245 -12.17 -23.58 -15.93
C GLN A 245 -12.23 -23.94 -14.45
N ALA A 246 -12.85 -25.09 -14.16
CA ALA A 246 -12.87 -25.62 -12.82
C ALA A 246 -11.42 -25.75 -12.31
N PRO A 247 -11.14 -25.33 -11.07
CA PRO A 247 -9.80 -25.29 -10.54
C PRO A 247 -9.20 -26.70 -10.43
N GLY A 248 -7.93 -26.83 -10.80
CA GLY A 248 -7.11 -28.01 -10.50
C GLY A 248 -6.58 -28.02 -9.06
N LYS A 249 -5.86 -29.08 -8.66
CA LYS A 249 -5.07 -29.04 -7.42
C LYS A 249 -3.98 -27.98 -7.54
N GLY A 250 -3.94 -27.00 -6.64
CA GLY A 250 -2.93 -25.93 -6.62
C GLY A 250 -3.37 -24.59 -7.23
N ASP A 251 -4.58 -24.53 -7.78
CA ASP A 251 -5.07 -23.34 -8.48
C ASP A 251 -5.46 -22.18 -7.54
N GLN A 252 -4.77 -21.04 -7.65
CA GLN A 252 -5.13 -19.77 -7.01
C GLN A 252 -5.77 -18.81 -8.03
N ARG A 253 -6.67 -17.91 -7.60
CA ARG A 253 -7.42 -16.98 -8.47
C ARG A 253 -7.21 -15.52 -8.06
N GLY A 254 -7.17 -14.62 -9.05
CA GLY A 254 -6.81 -13.20 -8.95
C GLY A 254 -7.90 -12.21 -9.43
N PRO A 255 -7.60 -10.88 -9.51
CA PRO A 255 -8.55 -9.85 -9.12
C PRO A 255 -9.39 -9.29 -10.27
N LEU A 256 -10.72 -9.36 -10.16
CA LEU A 256 -11.61 -8.56 -11.00
C LEU A 256 -13.02 -8.40 -10.44
N PHE A 257 -13.23 -7.41 -9.55
CA PHE A 257 -14.56 -7.15 -8.97
C PHE A 257 -15.01 -5.68 -8.95
N GLY A 258 -14.25 -4.72 -9.51
CA GLY A 258 -14.64 -3.31 -9.33
C GLY A 258 -14.16 -2.68 -8.04
N MET A 259 -13.16 -3.27 -7.40
CA MET A 259 -12.52 -2.74 -6.19
C MET A 259 -11.56 -1.59 -6.53
N GLY A 260 -11.54 -0.56 -5.69
CA GLY A 260 -10.62 0.58 -5.75
C GLY A 260 -9.19 0.17 -5.41
N ILE A 261 -8.23 0.92 -5.93
CA ILE A 261 -6.81 0.61 -5.75
C ILE A 261 -6.38 0.69 -4.28
N ASP A 262 -6.97 1.62 -3.54
CA ASP A 262 -6.80 1.82 -2.11
C ASP A 262 -7.25 0.60 -1.31
N LEU A 263 -8.49 0.12 -1.56
CA LEU A 263 -9.04 -1.04 -0.88
C LEU A 263 -8.33 -2.34 -1.29
N ALA A 264 -8.07 -2.52 -2.58
CA ALA A 264 -7.39 -3.72 -3.09
C ALA A 264 -5.95 -3.83 -2.57
N LEU A 265 -5.25 -2.71 -2.42
CA LEU A 265 -3.91 -2.67 -1.85
C LEU A 265 -3.93 -3.06 -0.38
N ILE A 266 -4.81 -2.48 0.43
CA ILE A 266 -4.91 -2.83 1.86
C ILE A 266 -5.20 -4.32 2.04
N LEU A 267 -6.20 -4.85 1.33
CA LEU A 267 -6.53 -6.28 1.41
C LEU A 267 -5.40 -7.18 0.90
N GLY A 268 -4.69 -6.76 -0.16
CA GLY A 268 -3.55 -7.49 -0.71
C GLY A 268 -2.36 -7.54 0.26
N VAL A 269 -2.10 -6.43 0.96
CA VAL A 269 -1.06 -6.37 1.99
C VAL A 269 -1.46 -7.17 3.22
N MET A 270 -2.69 -7.00 3.73
CA MET A 270 -3.20 -7.76 4.87
C MET A 270 -3.15 -9.28 4.60
N GLY A 271 -3.61 -9.71 3.42
CA GLY A 271 -3.52 -11.11 3.01
C GLY A 271 -2.08 -11.61 2.96
N THR A 272 -1.18 -10.88 2.31
CA THR A 272 0.23 -11.25 2.17
C THR A 272 0.96 -11.29 3.52
N VAL A 273 0.77 -10.29 4.38
CA VAL A 273 1.47 -10.16 5.67
C VAL A 273 0.94 -11.15 6.70
N TRP A 274 -0.38 -11.35 6.79
CA TRP A 274 -0.96 -12.16 7.86
C TRP A 274 -1.17 -13.62 7.49
N THR A 275 -1.24 -13.95 6.20
CA THR A 275 -1.61 -15.30 5.75
C THR A 275 -0.66 -15.86 4.69
N GLY A 276 0.09 -15.00 4.02
CA GLY A 276 0.94 -15.32 2.89
C GLY A 276 2.43 -15.30 3.22
N ASN A 277 3.21 -14.97 2.20
CA ASN A 277 4.65 -14.92 2.25
C ASN A 277 5.15 -13.56 1.73
N PRO A 278 5.42 -12.59 2.63
CA PRO A 278 5.87 -11.26 2.24
C PRO A 278 7.32 -11.23 1.73
N LEU A 279 8.11 -12.31 1.92
CA LEU A 279 9.55 -12.36 1.60
C LEU A 279 9.85 -13.22 0.36
N SER A 280 8.83 -13.60 -0.39
CA SER A 280 8.98 -14.26 -1.69
C SER A 280 9.51 -13.29 -2.75
N LEU A 281 10.18 -13.82 -3.77
CA LEU A 281 10.48 -13.07 -5.01
C LEU A 281 9.20 -12.64 -5.75
N ASP A 282 8.07 -13.31 -5.45
CA ASP A 282 6.72 -12.94 -5.87
C ASP A 282 5.79 -12.97 -4.63
N PRO A 283 5.71 -11.87 -3.86
CA PRO A 283 4.92 -11.81 -2.64
C PRO A 283 3.43 -12.05 -2.90
N GLY A 284 2.81 -12.89 -2.08
CA GLY A 284 1.40 -13.22 -2.22
C GLY A 284 0.88 -14.11 -1.11
N PHE A 285 -0.39 -14.49 -1.19
CA PHE A 285 -1.06 -15.37 -0.23
C PHE A 285 -2.00 -16.34 -0.92
N SER A 286 -2.23 -17.50 -0.28
CA SER A 286 -3.24 -18.45 -0.73
C SER A 286 -4.64 -17.95 -0.35
N ILE A 287 -5.54 -17.87 -1.34
CA ILE A 287 -6.96 -17.61 -1.12
C ILE A 287 -7.71 -18.81 -0.50
N GLY A 288 -7.03 -19.95 -0.33
CA GLY A 288 -7.53 -21.16 0.32
C GLY A 288 -6.64 -21.55 1.51
N GLY A 289 -6.32 -22.83 1.63
CA GLY A 289 -5.40 -23.36 2.65
C GLY A 289 -3.94 -23.43 2.21
N THR A 290 -3.10 -24.07 3.04
CA THR A 290 -1.69 -24.34 2.74
C THR A 290 -1.55 -25.48 1.74
N VAL A 291 -0.94 -25.21 0.60
CA VAL A 291 -0.54 -26.23 -0.37
C VAL A 291 0.98 -26.18 -0.51
N ASP A 292 1.65 -27.32 -0.31
CA ASP A 292 3.09 -27.46 -0.52
C ASP A 292 3.43 -27.32 -2.01
N GLY A 293 4.44 -26.50 -2.34
CA GLY A 293 5.08 -26.50 -3.66
C GLY A 293 4.65 -25.43 -4.69
N ASP A 294 3.62 -24.62 -4.42
CA ASP A 294 3.04 -23.69 -5.41
C ASP A 294 3.30 -22.19 -5.10
N GLY A 295 4.51 -21.83 -4.66
CA GLY A 295 4.90 -20.43 -4.42
C GLY A 295 4.46 -19.83 -3.08
N SER A 296 3.73 -20.59 -2.26
CA SER A 296 3.49 -20.29 -0.84
C SER A 296 4.75 -20.47 0.00
N GLY A 297 5.67 -21.35 -0.38
CA GLY A 297 6.87 -21.68 0.40
C GLY A 297 7.84 -20.51 0.55
N ASN A 298 8.32 -20.27 1.77
CA ASN A 298 9.40 -19.32 2.04
C ASN A 298 10.69 -19.76 1.33
N ILE A 299 11.34 -18.87 0.57
CA ILE A 299 12.63 -19.13 -0.10
C ILE A 299 13.72 -19.52 0.90
N LEU A 300 13.61 -19.03 2.15
CA LEU A 300 14.51 -19.32 3.27
C LEU A 300 13.92 -20.33 4.28
N GLY A 301 12.78 -20.97 3.97
CA GLY A 301 12.02 -21.78 4.92
C GLY A 301 11.46 -20.98 6.10
N ASN A 302 11.06 -21.66 7.18
CA ASN A 302 10.76 -21.00 8.45
C ASN A 302 12.09 -20.71 9.18
N LEU A 303 12.78 -19.64 8.78
CA LEU A 303 14.08 -19.21 9.30
C LEU A 303 14.07 -19.14 10.84
N VAL A 304 14.43 -20.26 11.48
CA VAL A 304 14.47 -20.45 12.94
C VAL A 304 13.15 -20.09 13.66
N GLY A 305 11.99 -20.29 13.03
CA GLY A 305 10.70 -19.98 13.66
C GLY A 305 10.26 -18.51 13.58
N ILE A 306 11.09 -17.62 13.03
CA ILE A 306 10.87 -16.15 13.07
C ILE A 306 9.82 -15.70 12.04
N LEU A 307 9.64 -16.45 10.95
CA LEU A 307 8.85 -16.01 9.79
C LEU A 307 7.41 -16.56 9.77
N GLY A 308 7.08 -17.50 10.66
CA GLY A 308 5.83 -18.27 10.59
C GLY A 308 5.74 -19.14 9.33
N ASN A 309 4.74 -20.03 9.29
CA ASN A 309 4.40 -20.75 8.06
C ASN A 309 3.23 -20.05 7.35
N PRO A 310 3.31 -19.84 6.02
CA PRO A 310 2.16 -19.37 5.25
C PRO A 310 0.98 -20.30 5.50
N ARG A 311 -0.18 -19.73 5.82
CA ARG A 311 -1.37 -20.46 6.30
C ARG A 311 -2.58 -20.33 5.38
N GLY A 312 -2.54 -19.36 4.46
CA GLY A 312 -3.66 -19.01 3.58
C GLY A 312 -4.85 -18.44 4.36
N LEU A 313 -5.90 -18.05 3.63
CA LEU A 313 -7.13 -17.53 4.25
C LEU A 313 -7.81 -18.56 5.17
N GLN A 314 -7.71 -19.86 4.89
CA GLN A 314 -8.30 -20.89 5.78
C GLN A 314 -7.62 -20.95 7.16
N GLY A 315 -6.32 -20.67 7.24
CA GLY A 315 -5.58 -20.64 8.50
C GLY A 315 -5.61 -19.29 9.21
N SER A 316 -6.46 -18.36 8.75
CA SER A 316 -6.46 -16.95 9.21
C SER A 316 -7.58 -16.63 10.20
N HIS A 317 -8.20 -17.64 10.79
CA HIS A 317 -9.33 -17.45 11.71
C HIS A 317 -8.98 -16.47 12.84
N ASN A 318 -9.90 -15.52 13.09
CA ASN A 318 -9.74 -14.38 14.00
C ASN A 318 -8.62 -13.38 13.63
N TRP A 319 -8.09 -13.44 12.39
CA TRP A 319 -7.21 -12.43 11.78
C TRP A 319 -7.76 -11.85 10.46
N ILE A 320 -8.24 -12.70 9.56
CA ILE A 320 -8.97 -12.31 8.33
C ILE A 320 -10.29 -13.07 8.25
N GLU A 321 -10.21 -14.40 8.27
CA GLU A 321 -11.38 -15.26 8.40
C GLU A 321 -11.99 -15.08 9.80
N SER A 322 -13.31 -15.14 9.87
CA SER A 322 -14.08 -14.74 11.05
C SER A 322 -15.36 -15.55 11.18
N ASP A 323 -15.74 -15.80 12.44
CA ASP A 323 -17.08 -16.26 12.80
C ASP A 323 -18.18 -15.35 12.22
N SER A 324 -19.42 -15.86 12.19
CA SER A 324 -20.58 -15.12 11.70
C SER A 324 -20.56 -14.85 10.18
N SER A 325 -19.90 -15.73 9.43
CA SER A 325 -19.87 -15.68 7.96
C SER A 325 -21.26 -15.89 7.34
N LEU A 326 -21.52 -15.30 6.16
CA LEU A 326 -22.84 -15.33 5.52
C LEU A 326 -23.33 -16.76 5.24
N THR A 327 -22.48 -17.57 4.60
CA THR A 327 -22.83 -18.90 4.11
C THR A 327 -21.87 -20.00 4.60
N ARG A 328 -20.94 -19.67 5.49
CA ARG A 328 -19.96 -20.60 6.08
C ARG A 328 -20.19 -20.68 7.58
N ASP A 329 -19.90 -21.85 8.13
CA ASP A 329 -20.02 -22.12 9.56
C ASP A 329 -18.85 -21.49 10.34
N ASP A 330 -19.03 -21.39 11.65
CA ASP A 330 -18.04 -20.87 12.58
C ASP A 330 -16.98 -21.96 12.88
N LEU A 331 -15.69 -21.63 12.74
CA LEU A 331 -14.60 -22.62 12.79
C LEU A 331 -14.61 -23.44 14.09
N TYR A 332 -14.84 -22.79 15.22
CA TYR A 332 -14.80 -23.44 16.53
C TYR A 332 -16.05 -24.28 16.85
N VAL A 333 -17.08 -24.23 15.99
CA VAL A 333 -18.29 -25.07 16.11
C VAL A 333 -18.17 -26.31 15.26
N THR A 334 -17.80 -26.17 13.98
CA THR A 334 -17.84 -27.27 13.00
C THR A 334 -16.47 -27.80 12.61
N GLY A 335 -15.41 -27.03 12.82
CA GLY A 335 -14.06 -27.32 12.30
C GLY A 335 -13.88 -27.01 10.82
N ASP A 336 -14.89 -26.47 10.14
CA ASP A 336 -14.84 -26.07 8.73
C ASP A 336 -15.53 -24.71 8.53
N ALA A 337 -14.72 -23.69 8.26
CA ALA A 337 -15.17 -22.32 8.03
C ALA A 337 -15.06 -21.87 6.56
N TRP A 338 -14.74 -22.77 5.63
CA TRP A 338 -14.52 -22.42 4.21
C TRP A 338 -15.52 -23.09 3.27
N THR A 339 -15.98 -24.30 3.58
CA THR A 339 -16.99 -25.00 2.79
C THR A 339 -18.35 -24.33 2.99
N MET A 340 -19.03 -24.03 1.88
CA MET A 340 -20.34 -23.39 1.98
C MET A 340 -21.39 -24.33 2.58
N ASN A 341 -22.10 -23.86 3.59
CA ASN A 341 -23.26 -24.51 4.17
C ASN A 341 -24.54 -24.09 3.41
N MET A 342 -25.17 -25.07 2.74
CA MET A 342 -26.38 -24.83 1.96
C MET A 342 -27.56 -24.33 2.79
N THR A 343 -27.62 -24.66 4.09
CA THR A 343 -28.67 -24.14 4.98
C THR A 343 -28.52 -22.63 5.18
N LEU A 344 -27.29 -22.16 5.39
CA LEU A 344 -26.99 -20.73 5.54
C LEU A 344 -27.15 -19.97 4.22
N PHE A 345 -26.74 -20.58 3.10
CA PHE A 345 -27.00 -20.02 1.76
C PHE A 345 -28.50 -19.83 1.51
N ARG A 346 -29.31 -20.86 1.81
CA ARG A 346 -30.76 -20.80 1.63
C ARG A 346 -31.44 -19.78 2.53
N ASP A 347 -30.94 -19.56 3.74
CA ASP A 347 -31.51 -18.60 4.70
C ASP A 347 -31.56 -17.16 4.14
N ILE A 348 -30.56 -16.75 3.35
CA ILE A 348 -30.60 -15.47 2.65
C ILE A 348 -31.27 -15.59 1.28
N TYR A 349 -30.99 -16.65 0.53
CA TYR A 349 -31.49 -16.83 -0.83
C TYR A 349 -33.03 -16.87 -0.87
N ASP A 350 -33.65 -17.64 0.04
CA ASP A 350 -35.10 -17.83 0.09
C ASP A 350 -35.85 -16.58 0.63
N ARG A 351 -35.12 -15.58 1.13
CA ARG A 351 -35.64 -14.29 1.65
C ARG A 351 -35.49 -13.12 0.68
N ALA A 352 -35.06 -13.35 -0.55
CA ALA A 352 -35.08 -12.33 -1.59
C ALA A 352 -36.50 -11.78 -1.79
N ASP A 353 -36.62 -10.55 -2.28
CA ASP A 353 -37.94 -9.93 -2.51
C ASP A 353 -38.75 -10.64 -3.61
N ASP A 354 -39.98 -10.17 -3.88
CA ASP A 354 -40.87 -10.74 -4.91
C ASP A 354 -40.26 -10.69 -6.33
N HIS A 355 -39.20 -9.92 -6.54
CA HIS A 355 -38.45 -9.83 -7.79
C HIS A 355 -37.14 -10.64 -7.76
N GLY A 356 -36.92 -11.42 -6.70
CA GLY A 356 -35.71 -12.22 -6.50
C GLY A 356 -34.47 -11.38 -6.24
N VAL A 357 -34.61 -10.16 -5.71
CA VAL A 357 -33.50 -9.25 -5.41
C VAL A 357 -33.07 -9.39 -3.94
N ILE A 358 -31.76 -9.52 -3.74
CA ILE A 358 -31.11 -9.52 -2.43
C ILE A 358 -30.56 -8.11 -2.20
N SER A 359 -31.25 -7.31 -1.38
CA SER A 359 -30.91 -5.91 -1.13
C SER A 359 -29.77 -5.76 -0.12
N MET A 360 -29.17 -4.56 -0.06
CA MET A 360 -28.21 -4.20 0.99
C MET A 360 -28.83 -4.27 2.39
N ASP A 361 -30.12 -3.94 2.52
CA ASP A 361 -30.85 -4.07 3.79
C ASP A 361 -31.04 -5.53 4.19
N LEU A 362 -31.37 -6.40 3.25
CA LEU A 362 -31.49 -7.84 3.51
C LEU A 362 -30.15 -8.45 3.94
N LEU A 363 -29.04 -8.01 3.33
CA LEU A 363 -27.68 -8.40 3.73
C LEU A 363 -27.36 -7.93 5.16
N ALA A 364 -27.78 -6.72 5.55
CA ALA A 364 -27.59 -6.20 6.90
C ALA A 364 -28.41 -7.00 7.93
N GLU A 365 -29.67 -7.30 7.63
CA GLU A 365 -30.51 -8.15 8.49
C GLU A 365 -29.93 -9.57 8.63
N GLN A 366 -29.41 -10.13 7.54
CA GLN A 366 -28.75 -11.43 7.59
C GLN A 366 -27.46 -11.38 8.41
N ALA A 367 -26.70 -10.28 8.29
CA ALA A 367 -25.54 -10.04 9.11
C ALA A 367 -25.87 -10.08 10.60
N VAL A 368 -26.97 -9.44 11.03
CA VAL A 368 -27.45 -9.47 12.42
C VAL A 368 -27.84 -10.89 12.84
N ARG A 369 -28.64 -11.58 12.02
CA ARG A 369 -29.05 -12.96 12.34
C ARG A 369 -27.87 -13.92 12.50
N ARG A 370 -26.84 -13.78 11.66
CA ARG A 370 -25.62 -14.58 11.78
C ARG A 370 -24.84 -14.19 13.04
N TRP A 371 -24.87 -12.93 13.45
CA TRP A 371 -24.23 -12.49 14.69
C TRP A 371 -24.93 -13.11 15.91
N ASP A 372 -26.26 -13.02 15.99
CA ASP A 372 -27.07 -13.62 17.04
C ASP A 372 -26.89 -15.15 17.12
N TYR A 373 -26.80 -15.80 15.95
CA TYR A 373 -26.52 -17.23 15.89
C TYR A 373 -25.17 -17.56 16.51
N SER A 374 -24.10 -16.84 16.14
CA SER A 374 -22.77 -17.07 16.69
C SER A 374 -22.73 -16.84 18.20
N VAL A 375 -23.43 -15.82 18.71
CA VAL A 375 -23.58 -15.60 20.17
C VAL A 375 -24.24 -16.79 20.86
N SER A 376 -25.30 -17.35 20.28
CA SER A 376 -26.10 -18.41 20.90
C SER A 376 -25.58 -19.84 20.66
N HIS A 377 -24.64 -20.04 19.73
CA HIS A 377 -24.19 -21.38 19.33
C HIS A 377 -22.68 -21.60 19.45
N ASN A 378 -21.88 -20.53 19.44
CA ASN A 378 -20.43 -20.64 19.50
C ASN A 378 -19.90 -20.10 20.85
N PRO A 379 -19.55 -20.96 21.83
CA PRO A 379 -19.03 -20.50 23.13
C PRO A 379 -17.70 -19.75 23.02
N ASP A 380 -17.00 -19.92 21.90
CA ASP A 380 -15.74 -19.26 21.57
C ASP A 380 -15.92 -18.15 20.52
N PHE A 381 -17.15 -17.66 20.32
CA PHE A 381 -17.41 -16.59 19.36
C PHE A 381 -16.55 -15.37 19.67
N TYR A 382 -15.73 -14.95 18.71
CA TYR A 382 -14.93 -13.74 18.82
C TYR A 382 -15.25 -12.77 17.68
N TYR A 383 -15.66 -11.57 18.06
CA TYR A 383 -16.00 -10.48 17.17
C TYR A 383 -15.03 -9.32 17.41
N GLY A 384 -13.83 -9.49 16.84
CA GLY A 384 -12.70 -8.60 17.07
C GLY A 384 -12.83 -7.23 16.38
N PRO A 385 -11.96 -6.28 16.75
CA PRO A 385 -12.01 -4.91 16.26
C PRO A 385 -11.71 -4.81 14.75
N VAL A 386 -10.80 -5.64 14.23
CA VAL A 386 -10.53 -5.72 12.79
C VAL A 386 -11.35 -6.86 12.17
N THR A 387 -11.35 -8.05 12.77
CA THR A 387 -11.97 -9.23 12.18
C THR A 387 -13.48 -9.19 12.16
N GLY A 388 -14.13 -8.86 13.28
CA GLY A 388 -15.58 -8.75 13.37
C GLY A 388 -16.12 -7.44 12.80
N MET A 389 -15.73 -6.32 13.41
CA MET A 389 -16.32 -5.01 13.08
C MET A 389 -16.02 -4.55 11.64
N VAL A 390 -14.84 -4.88 11.10
CA VAL A 390 -14.40 -4.39 9.78
C VAL A 390 -14.43 -5.50 8.73
N SER A 391 -13.53 -6.48 8.80
CA SER A 391 -13.32 -7.49 7.75
C SER A 391 -14.57 -8.29 7.45
N ARG A 392 -15.25 -8.79 8.49
CA ARG A 392 -16.49 -9.57 8.35
C ARG A 392 -17.60 -8.72 7.72
N ASN A 393 -17.84 -7.51 8.22
CA ASN A 393 -18.86 -6.61 7.65
C ASN A 393 -18.54 -6.19 6.21
N ALA A 394 -17.27 -5.92 5.92
CA ALA A 394 -16.79 -5.65 4.57
C ALA A 394 -17.08 -6.81 3.62
N GLY A 395 -16.93 -8.05 4.06
CA GLY A 395 -17.30 -9.25 3.30
C GLY A 395 -18.75 -9.23 2.83
N TYR A 396 -19.70 -8.84 3.69
CA TYR A 396 -21.11 -8.70 3.29
C TYR A 396 -21.33 -7.53 2.34
N MET A 397 -20.67 -6.39 2.58
CA MET A 397 -20.79 -5.22 1.71
C MET A 397 -20.22 -5.47 0.32
N PHE A 398 -19.15 -6.27 0.20
CA PHE A 398 -18.63 -6.68 -1.09
C PHE A 398 -19.66 -7.45 -1.89
N LEU A 399 -20.47 -8.30 -1.24
CA LEU A 399 -21.57 -9.00 -1.92
C LEU A 399 -22.61 -8.02 -2.46
N GLY A 400 -23.00 -7.00 -1.70
CA GLY A 400 -24.01 -6.05 -2.13
C GLY A 400 -23.50 -4.90 -3.01
N ARG A 401 -22.17 -4.71 -3.12
CA ARG A 401 -21.56 -3.60 -3.90
C ARG A 401 -20.73 -4.05 -5.11
N LEU A 402 -20.17 -5.26 -5.08
CA LEU A 402 -19.28 -5.76 -6.12
C LEU A 402 -19.87 -6.87 -6.98
N LEU A 403 -20.75 -7.71 -6.42
CA LEU A 403 -21.41 -8.79 -7.15
C LEU A 403 -22.68 -8.41 -7.93
N PRO A 404 -23.43 -7.32 -7.60
CA PRO A 404 -24.61 -6.95 -8.39
C PRO A 404 -24.28 -6.79 -9.88
N ASN A 405 -25.25 -7.02 -10.76
CA ASN A 405 -25.06 -6.80 -12.20
C ASN A 405 -25.34 -5.33 -12.56
N HIS A 406 -24.32 -4.59 -12.99
CA HIS A 406 -24.36 -3.13 -13.24
C HIS A 406 -24.63 -2.81 -14.71
N THR A 407 -25.82 -3.16 -15.21
CA THR A 407 -26.20 -2.86 -16.60
C THR A 407 -26.36 -1.36 -16.82
N GLU A 408 -26.37 -0.93 -18.09
CA GLU A 408 -26.61 0.49 -18.46
C GLU A 408 -27.93 1.03 -17.90
N GLN A 409 -28.98 0.20 -17.82
CA GLN A 409 -30.28 0.59 -17.27
C GLN A 409 -30.32 0.62 -15.74
N LYS A 410 -29.40 -0.09 -15.07
CA LYS A 410 -29.33 -0.24 -13.61
C LYS A 410 -27.87 -0.04 -13.14
N PRO A 411 -27.33 1.18 -13.23
CA PRO A 411 -25.92 1.46 -12.92
C PRO A 411 -25.55 1.19 -11.45
N ASP A 412 -26.52 1.31 -10.53
CA ASP A 412 -26.33 0.99 -9.11
C ASP A 412 -26.22 -0.52 -8.84
N GLY A 413 -26.54 -1.34 -9.83
CA GLY A 413 -26.42 -2.80 -9.78
C GLY A 413 -27.65 -3.48 -9.18
N VAL A 414 -27.94 -4.70 -9.64
CA VAL A 414 -28.97 -5.57 -9.06
C VAL A 414 -28.37 -6.92 -8.71
N LEU A 415 -28.41 -7.29 -7.42
CA LEU A 415 -28.03 -8.61 -6.95
C LEU A 415 -29.27 -9.51 -6.97
N SER A 416 -29.53 -10.14 -8.11
CA SER A 416 -30.61 -11.14 -8.20
C SER A 416 -30.16 -12.49 -7.65
N GLN A 417 -31.12 -13.34 -7.31
CA GLN A 417 -30.92 -14.74 -6.96
C GLN A 417 -30.08 -15.49 -8.01
N GLU A 418 -30.28 -15.21 -9.31
CA GLU A 418 -29.46 -15.77 -10.40
C GLU A 418 -27.99 -15.35 -10.33
N VAL A 419 -27.74 -14.07 -10.06
CA VAL A 419 -26.38 -13.55 -9.90
C VAL A 419 -25.73 -14.16 -8.65
N PHE A 420 -26.49 -14.19 -7.56
CA PHE A 420 -26.04 -14.72 -6.28
C PHE A 420 -25.67 -16.21 -6.36
N LYS A 421 -26.55 -17.07 -6.89
CA LYS A 421 -26.29 -18.51 -6.99
C LYS A 421 -25.06 -18.83 -7.85
N SER A 422 -24.84 -18.09 -8.95
CA SER A 422 -23.64 -18.25 -9.80
C SER A 422 -22.34 -17.97 -9.05
N PHE A 423 -22.27 -16.88 -8.28
CA PHE A 423 -21.07 -16.52 -7.51
C PHE A 423 -20.77 -17.47 -6.36
N PHE A 424 -21.79 -18.14 -5.82
CA PHE A 424 -21.65 -19.14 -4.77
C PHE A 424 -21.61 -20.59 -5.29
N ALA A 425 -21.49 -20.78 -6.61
CA ALA A 425 -21.42 -22.09 -7.25
C ALA A 425 -22.64 -23.00 -6.99
N VAL A 426 -23.82 -22.40 -6.86
CA VAL A 426 -25.09 -23.10 -6.68
C VAL A 426 -25.81 -23.21 -8.02
N TYR A 427 -26.20 -24.43 -8.37
CA TYR A 427 -26.84 -24.77 -9.63
C TYR A 427 -28.17 -25.48 -9.37
N GLU A 428 -29.10 -25.34 -10.30
CA GLU A 428 -30.33 -26.13 -10.28
C GLU A 428 -30.12 -27.45 -11.03
N ASP A 429 -30.53 -28.56 -10.40
CA ASP A 429 -30.60 -29.86 -11.05
C ASP A 429 -31.81 -29.96 -11.99
N ALA A 430 -31.97 -31.09 -12.68
CA ALA A 430 -33.08 -31.32 -13.61
C ALA A 430 -34.46 -31.37 -12.92
N GLN A 431 -34.49 -31.44 -11.59
CA GLN A 431 -35.68 -31.49 -10.75
C GLN A 431 -35.96 -30.15 -10.07
N GLY A 432 -35.11 -29.13 -10.29
CA GLY A 432 -35.22 -27.80 -9.69
C GLY A 432 -34.66 -27.69 -8.27
N ASN A 433 -33.90 -28.68 -7.78
CA ASN A 433 -33.23 -28.57 -6.50
C ASN A 433 -31.90 -27.81 -6.65
N LEU A 434 -31.58 -27.01 -5.64
CA LEU A 434 -30.31 -26.29 -5.56
C LEU A 434 -29.19 -27.20 -5.05
N GLU A 435 -28.12 -27.31 -5.84
CA GLU A 435 -26.93 -28.11 -5.56
C GLU A 435 -25.69 -27.19 -5.52
N TYR A 436 -24.94 -27.23 -4.43
CA TYR A 436 -23.63 -26.58 -4.34
C TYR A 436 -22.56 -27.41 -5.01
N ARG A 437 -21.76 -26.78 -5.88
CA ARG A 437 -20.62 -27.40 -6.56
C ARG A 437 -19.35 -26.65 -6.20
N GLN A 438 -18.64 -27.12 -5.17
CA GLN A 438 -17.40 -26.50 -4.70
C GLN A 438 -16.38 -26.27 -5.83
N GLY A 439 -15.82 -25.07 -5.91
CA GLY A 439 -14.84 -24.69 -6.94
C GLY A 439 -15.47 -24.27 -8.28
N HIS A 440 -16.80 -24.28 -8.39
CA HIS A 440 -17.52 -23.82 -9.58
C HIS A 440 -18.00 -22.36 -9.49
N GLU A 441 -17.43 -21.56 -8.59
CA GLU A 441 -17.76 -20.14 -8.46
C GLU A 441 -17.40 -19.41 -9.76
N THR A 442 -18.39 -18.80 -10.40
CA THR A 442 -18.21 -18.18 -11.72
C THR A 442 -19.10 -16.95 -11.92
N PHE A 443 -18.67 -16.09 -12.84
CA PHE A 443 -19.48 -14.94 -13.24
C PHE A 443 -20.74 -15.41 -13.99
N PRO A 444 -21.90 -14.80 -13.71
CA PRO A 444 -23.09 -15.01 -14.50
C PRO A 444 -22.87 -14.61 -15.97
N LYS A 445 -23.60 -15.25 -16.89
CA LYS A 445 -23.66 -14.78 -18.28
C LYS A 445 -24.20 -13.35 -18.34
N ASN A 446 -23.63 -12.52 -19.21
CA ASN A 446 -24.03 -11.11 -19.38
C ASN A 446 -23.92 -10.28 -18.08
N TRP A 447 -22.93 -10.56 -17.25
CA TRP A 447 -22.65 -9.79 -16.05
C TRP A 447 -21.76 -8.58 -16.37
N PHE A 448 -22.15 -7.40 -15.86
CA PHE A 448 -21.47 -6.13 -16.03
C PHE A 448 -20.86 -5.69 -14.71
N ARG A 449 -19.56 -5.36 -14.76
CA ARG A 449 -18.83 -4.75 -13.64
C ARG A 449 -19.34 -3.33 -13.42
N ARG A 450 -19.36 -2.90 -12.15
CA ARG A 450 -19.63 -1.50 -11.81
C ARG A 450 -18.73 -0.50 -12.55
N SER A 451 -19.30 0.66 -12.85
CA SER A 451 -18.64 1.72 -13.65
C SER A 451 -17.63 2.56 -12.86
N SER A 452 -17.84 2.68 -11.55
CA SER A 452 -16.96 3.36 -10.60
C SER A 452 -16.32 2.34 -9.66
N ASP A 453 -15.10 2.58 -9.15
CA ASP A 453 -14.42 1.62 -8.27
C ASP A 453 -14.91 1.74 -6.80
N TYR A 454 -14.84 0.64 -6.03
CA TYR A 454 -15.26 0.59 -4.61
C TYR A 454 -14.04 0.76 -3.73
N GLY A 455 -13.86 1.98 -3.22
CA GLY A 455 -12.72 2.31 -2.37
C GLY A 455 -13.06 2.25 -0.89
N LEU A 456 -12.07 2.59 -0.07
CA LEU A 456 -12.16 2.62 1.39
C LEU A 456 -13.21 3.62 1.88
N VAL A 457 -13.34 4.77 1.22
CA VAL A 457 -14.34 5.78 1.58
C VAL A 457 -15.76 5.22 1.49
N SER A 458 -16.07 4.51 0.39
CA SER A 458 -17.38 3.89 0.21
C SER A 458 -17.62 2.76 1.23
N LEU A 459 -16.59 1.95 1.50
CA LEU A 459 -16.64 0.91 2.53
C LEU A 459 -16.93 1.49 3.92
N ASN A 460 -16.24 2.55 4.31
CA ASN A 460 -16.44 3.19 5.60
C ASN A 460 -17.86 3.75 5.73
N LEU A 461 -18.38 4.41 4.70
CA LEU A 461 -19.75 4.93 4.73
C LEU A 461 -20.79 3.82 4.90
N ASP A 462 -20.60 2.67 4.24
CA ASP A 462 -21.49 1.52 4.40
C ASP A 462 -21.39 0.90 5.81
N ILE A 463 -20.19 0.78 6.37
CA ILE A 463 -19.98 0.34 7.76
C ILE A 463 -20.72 1.26 8.73
N VAL A 464 -20.53 2.58 8.62
CA VAL A 464 -21.21 3.55 9.49
C VAL A 464 -22.73 3.43 9.35
N SER A 465 -23.23 3.33 8.12
CA SER A 465 -24.66 3.17 7.86
C SER A 465 -25.23 1.92 8.53
N TRP A 466 -24.53 0.78 8.41
CA TRP A 466 -24.93 -0.47 9.05
C TRP A 466 -24.90 -0.38 10.56
N VAL A 467 -23.84 0.15 11.16
CA VAL A 467 -23.70 0.28 12.62
C VAL A 467 -24.75 1.22 13.21
N MET A 468 -25.11 2.30 12.52
CA MET A 468 -26.18 3.20 12.98
C MET A 468 -27.55 2.52 13.01
N LYS A 469 -27.81 1.59 12.08
CA LYS A 469 -29.08 0.85 11.98
C LYS A 469 -29.09 -0.39 12.87
N HIS A 470 -27.95 -1.04 13.02
CA HIS A 470 -27.71 -2.31 13.71
C HIS A 470 -26.46 -2.19 14.59
N PRO A 471 -26.57 -1.62 15.80
CA PRO A 471 -25.43 -1.36 16.68
C PRO A 471 -24.61 -2.60 17.04
N GLU A 472 -25.23 -3.78 17.07
CA GLU A 472 -24.58 -5.08 17.27
C GLU A 472 -23.46 -5.34 16.25
N LEU A 473 -23.61 -4.90 15.00
CA LEU A 473 -22.59 -5.04 13.95
C LEU A 473 -21.38 -4.12 14.16
N GLY A 474 -21.50 -3.12 15.05
CA GLY A 474 -20.39 -2.26 15.49
C GLY A 474 -19.80 -2.68 16.83
N SER A 475 -20.27 -3.79 17.41
CA SER A 475 -19.74 -4.28 18.68
C SER A 475 -18.32 -4.81 18.51
N ILE A 476 -17.57 -4.86 19.60
CA ILE A 476 -16.26 -5.51 19.66
C ILE A 476 -16.24 -6.33 20.93
N GLY A 477 -15.90 -7.61 20.85
CA GLY A 477 -15.93 -8.50 22.00
C GLY A 477 -16.08 -9.95 21.60
N GLY A 478 -16.68 -10.75 22.47
CA GLY A 478 -16.90 -12.16 22.21
C GLY A 478 -17.59 -12.85 23.37
N ASN A 479 -17.93 -14.12 23.17
CA ASN A 479 -18.38 -15.00 24.24
C ASN A 479 -17.22 -15.34 25.19
N THR A 480 -17.53 -15.55 26.46
CA THR A 480 -16.57 -15.80 27.53
C THR A 480 -16.46 -17.28 27.89
N GLY A 481 -16.53 -18.17 26.89
CA GLY A 481 -16.41 -19.63 27.05
C GLY A 481 -17.73 -20.39 27.23
N THR A 482 -18.87 -19.70 27.19
CA THR A 482 -20.20 -20.32 27.09
C THR A 482 -21.03 -19.60 26.03
N VAL A 483 -22.06 -20.24 25.49
CA VAL A 483 -23.03 -19.54 24.63
C VAL A 483 -23.79 -18.47 25.42
N ASP A 484 -24.36 -17.50 24.71
CA ASP A 484 -25.14 -16.39 25.27
C ASP A 484 -24.38 -15.57 26.32
N SER A 485 -23.06 -15.46 26.19
CA SER A 485 -22.19 -14.76 27.16
C SER A 485 -21.43 -13.58 26.55
N PHE A 486 -21.95 -13.03 25.46
CA PHE A 486 -21.24 -12.00 24.70
C PHE A 486 -20.92 -10.79 25.60
N SER A 487 -19.64 -10.49 25.74
CA SER A 487 -19.14 -9.37 26.52
C SER A 487 -18.44 -8.38 25.61
N GLY A 488 -19.02 -7.18 25.48
CA GLY A 488 -18.39 -6.08 24.75
C GLY A 488 -17.09 -5.59 25.40
N LEU A 489 -16.22 -5.01 24.58
CA LEU A 489 -15.10 -4.16 24.97
C LEU A 489 -15.53 -2.71 24.84
N ASP A 490 -15.45 -1.97 25.95
CA ASP A 490 -15.64 -0.53 25.94
C ASP A 490 -14.34 0.17 25.54
N LEU A 491 -14.24 0.54 24.26
CA LEU A 491 -13.10 1.26 23.70
C LEU A 491 -12.82 2.59 24.41
N ARG A 492 -13.84 3.21 25.01
CA ARG A 492 -13.69 4.48 25.74
C ARG A 492 -12.78 4.32 26.96
N ASN A 493 -12.87 3.18 27.63
CA ASN A 493 -12.06 2.91 28.81
C ASN A 493 -10.62 2.49 28.46
N MET A 494 -10.41 2.07 27.21
CA MET A 494 -9.15 1.48 26.72
C MET A 494 -8.28 2.49 25.96
N THR A 495 -8.90 3.57 25.49
CA THR A 495 -8.22 4.72 24.84
C THR A 495 -8.09 5.92 25.78
N GLY A 496 -8.29 5.73 27.10
CA GLY A 496 -8.23 6.82 28.08
C GLY A 496 -9.33 7.88 27.93
N GLY A 497 -10.45 7.53 27.29
CA GLY A 497 -11.58 8.43 27.01
C GLY A 497 -11.47 9.19 25.69
N LEU A 498 -10.44 8.96 24.88
CA LEU A 498 -10.21 9.63 23.59
C LEU A 498 -11.17 9.16 22.49
N VAL A 499 -11.73 7.95 22.61
CA VAL A 499 -12.52 7.31 21.56
C VAL A 499 -13.87 6.84 22.11
N SER A 500 -14.95 7.38 21.54
CA SER A 500 -16.32 6.94 21.78
C SER A 500 -16.89 6.39 20.47
N SER A 501 -17.95 5.57 20.53
CA SER A 501 -18.66 5.12 19.32
C SER A 501 -19.13 6.28 18.45
N ALA A 502 -19.41 7.45 19.03
CA ALA A 502 -19.74 8.67 18.29
C ALA A 502 -18.51 9.37 17.69
N SER A 503 -17.38 9.45 18.41
CA SER A 503 -16.17 10.12 17.91
C SER A 503 -15.37 9.30 16.90
N LEU A 504 -15.55 7.96 16.87
CA LEU A 504 -15.06 7.12 15.76
C LEU A 504 -15.67 7.53 14.42
N LEU A 505 -16.91 8.01 14.44
CA LEU A 505 -17.67 8.35 13.23
C LEU A 505 -17.38 9.77 12.72
N GLU A 506 -16.53 10.54 13.41
CA GLU A 506 -16.17 11.91 13.03
C GLU A 506 -14.89 11.93 12.17
N GLY A 507 -15.00 12.48 10.96
CA GLY A 507 -13.86 12.67 10.05
C GLY A 507 -13.16 11.35 9.72
N ASP A 508 -11.84 11.32 9.91
CA ASP A 508 -10.98 10.18 9.61
C ASP A 508 -10.76 9.24 10.80
N ASN A 509 -11.44 9.45 11.94
CA ASN A 509 -11.15 8.77 13.21
C ASN A 509 -11.36 7.25 13.16
N LEU A 510 -12.37 6.75 12.44
CA LEU A 510 -12.56 5.31 12.22
C LEU A 510 -11.40 4.71 11.44
N LEU A 511 -10.93 5.42 10.42
CA LEU A 511 -9.84 4.97 9.58
C LEU A 511 -8.51 4.97 10.36
N CYS A 512 -8.28 6.01 11.17
CA CYS A 512 -7.18 6.08 12.12
C CYS A 512 -7.23 5.00 13.19
N PHE A 513 -8.42 4.68 13.71
CA PHE A 513 -8.62 3.57 14.64
C PHE A 513 -8.27 2.23 14.00
N VAL A 514 -8.81 1.96 12.81
CA VAL A 514 -8.51 0.74 12.06
C VAL A 514 -7.01 0.65 11.79
N PHE A 515 -6.35 1.75 11.42
CA PHE A 515 -4.90 1.76 11.23
C PHE A 515 -4.10 1.52 12.51
N GLU A 516 -4.50 2.08 13.65
CA GLU A 516 -3.82 1.81 14.92
C GLU A 516 -4.06 0.37 15.41
N LEU A 517 -5.25 -0.19 15.15
CA LEU A 517 -5.49 -1.62 15.36
C LEU A 517 -4.61 -2.46 14.44
N LEU A 518 -4.49 -2.12 13.16
CA LEU A 518 -3.60 -2.80 12.21
C LEU A 518 -2.13 -2.73 12.67
N LYS A 519 -1.67 -1.59 13.17
CA LYS A 519 -0.32 -1.45 13.77
C LYS A 519 -0.14 -2.29 15.03
N THR A 520 -1.14 -2.31 15.91
CA THR A 520 -1.11 -3.06 17.18
C THR A 520 -1.17 -4.57 16.97
N PHE A 521 -1.82 -5.01 15.88
CA PHE A 521 -1.98 -6.41 15.51
C PHE A 521 -1.01 -6.86 14.39
N LEU A 522 -0.02 -6.02 14.05
CA LEU A 522 1.12 -6.45 13.24
C LEU A 522 2.01 -7.42 14.06
N PRO A 523 2.46 -8.54 13.50
CA PRO A 523 3.30 -9.49 14.22
C PRO A 523 4.58 -8.83 14.78
N ASN A 524 4.87 -9.01 16.07
CA ASN A 524 6.12 -8.54 16.69
C ASN A 524 7.42 -9.15 16.11
N SER A 525 7.34 -10.25 15.34
CA SER A 525 8.46 -10.88 14.62
C SER A 525 9.04 -10.01 13.52
N LEU A 526 8.28 -9.01 13.10
CA LEU A 526 8.68 -8.01 12.15
C LEU A 526 9.50 -6.88 12.81
N SER A 527 9.55 -6.73 14.15
CA SER A 527 10.35 -5.65 14.77
C SER A 527 11.87 -5.77 14.51
N PRO A 528 12.52 -6.94 14.63
CA PRO A 528 13.94 -7.09 14.28
C PRO A 528 14.16 -7.22 12.77
N LEU A 529 13.17 -7.76 12.04
CA LEU A 529 13.24 -8.02 10.60
C LEU A 529 12.96 -6.75 9.75
N LEU A 530 12.10 -5.83 10.22
CA LEU A 530 11.92 -4.49 9.65
C LEU A 530 13.19 -3.65 9.76
N ALA A 531 13.96 -3.84 10.85
CA ALA A 531 15.24 -3.17 11.00
C ALA A 531 16.31 -3.71 10.03
N THR A 532 16.15 -4.92 9.48
CA THR A 532 17.10 -5.59 8.58
C THR A 532 16.63 -5.72 7.12
N LEU A 533 15.37 -5.44 6.80
CA LEU A 533 14.77 -5.50 5.45
C LEU A 533 14.19 -4.16 4.97
N ALA A 534 14.85 -3.05 5.25
CA ALA A 534 14.39 -1.71 4.86
C ALA A 534 14.26 -1.47 3.34
N GLY A 535 14.90 -2.29 2.49
CA GLY A 535 14.87 -2.12 1.03
C GLY A 535 13.54 -2.52 0.35
N PRO A 536 12.99 -3.72 0.61
CA PRO A 536 11.71 -4.14 0.03
C PRO A 536 10.47 -3.61 0.78
N ILE A 537 10.65 -3.20 2.05
CA ILE A 537 9.54 -2.74 2.90
C ILE A 537 9.13 -1.31 2.58
N ASN A 538 10.00 -0.41 2.11
CA ASN A 538 9.57 0.92 1.66
C ASN A 538 8.57 0.85 0.51
N LEU A 539 8.55 -0.21 -0.31
CA LEU A 539 7.51 -0.37 -1.33
C LEU A 539 6.13 -0.62 -0.71
N VAL A 540 6.05 -1.39 0.39
CA VAL A 540 4.80 -1.75 1.09
C VAL A 540 4.40 -0.63 2.07
N THR A 541 5.36 -0.03 2.75
CA THR A 541 5.13 1.08 3.66
C THR A 541 4.83 2.38 2.91
N ASP A 542 5.43 2.68 1.76
CA ASP A 542 5.10 3.89 0.98
C ASP A 542 3.83 3.75 0.13
N THR A 543 3.51 2.54 -0.36
CA THR A 543 2.20 2.29 -0.98
C THR A 543 1.07 2.31 0.04
N LEU A 544 1.29 1.82 1.26
CA LEU A 544 0.34 2.01 2.36
C LEU A 544 0.36 3.45 2.90
N ALA A 545 1.51 4.12 2.97
CA ALA A 545 1.64 5.46 3.56
C ALA A 545 1.07 6.56 2.67
N THR A 546 0.95 6.38 1.36
CA THR A 546 0.46 7.44 0.46
C THR A 546 -1.03 7.74 0.61
N PRO A 547 -1.94 6.76 0.85
CA PRO A 547 -3.28 7.04 1.35
C PRO A 547 -3.33 7.46 2.82
N ILE A 548 -2.34 7.07 3.63
CA ILE A 548 -2.34 7.22 5.09
C ILE A 548 -1.81 8.59 5.55
N THR A 549 -0.85 9.19 4.84
CA THR A 549 -0.24 10.49 5.21
C THR A 549 -1.14 11.69 4.93
N SER A 550 -2.26 11.50 4.23
CA SER A 550 -3.32 12.52 4.13
C SER A 550 -4.29 12.49 5.32
N LEU A 551 -4.22 11.49 6.19
CA LEU A 551 -5.07 11.35 7.38
C LEU A 551 -4.26 11.84 8.58
N ALA A 552 -4.66 12.97 9.16
CA ALA A 552 -4.05 13.50 10.37
C ALA A 552 -4.51 12.68 11.59
N CYS A 553 -4.08 11.42 11.67
CA CYS A 553 -4.45 10.52 12.75
C CYS A 553 -3.82 10.99 14.07
N PRO A 554 -4.60 11.07 15.17
CA PRO A 554 -4.03 11.38 16.48
C PRO A 554 -2.99 10.32 16.83
N SER A 555 -1.90 10.69 17.52
CA SER A 555 -0.97 9.70 18.08
C SER A 555 -1.64 9.01 19.26
N TRP A 556 -2.14 7.79 19.07
CA TRP A 556 -2.72 7.03 20.17
C TRP A 556 -1.55 6.45 20.95
N GLN A 557 -1.50 6.65 22.28
CA GLN A 557 -0.54 5.94 23.11
C GLN A 557 -0.74 4.44 22.89
N ASP A 558 0.35 3.65 22.91
CA ASP A 558 0.30 2.19 22.77
C ASP A 558 -0.91 1.65 23.55
N MET A 559 -1.84 1.02 22.83
CA MET A 559 -3.12 0.60 23.40
C MET A 559 -2.83 -0.43 24.49
N THR A 560 -2.81 0.04 25.73
CA THR A 560 -2.49 -0.75 26.92
C THR A 560 -3.60 -0.54 27.94
N LYS A 561 -3.99 -1.61 28.63
CA LYS A 561 -4.97 -1.54 29.72
C LYS A 561 -4.29 -2.00 30.99
N GLY A 562 -4.03 -1.05 31.89
CA GLY A 562 -3.29 -1.34 33.13
C GLY A 562 -1.80 -1.64 32.92
N GLY A 563 -1.21 -1.21 31.78
CA GLY A 563 0.20 -1.46 31.44
C GLY A 563 0.45 -2.73 30.63
N GLU A 564 -0.57 -3.55 30.38
CA GLU A 564 -0.48 -4.73 29.49
C GLU A 564 -0.94 -4.39 28.06
N PRO A 565 -0.32 -4.98 27.01
CA PRO A 565 -0.75 -4.83 25.63
C PRO A 565 -2.22 -5.22 25.44
N LEU A 566 -2.94 -4.44 24.63
CA LEU A 566 -4.34 -4.67 24.32
C LEU A 566 -4.66 -6.11 23.88
N TRP A 567 -3.81 -6.70 23.06
CA TRP A 567 -4.03 -8.05 22.55
C TRP A 567 -4.00 -9.11 23.66
N ASP A 568 -3.06 -8.99 24.61
CA ASP A 568 -2.94 -9.94 25.72
C ASP A 568 -4.19 -9.87 26.62
N VAL A 569 -4.72 -8.66 26.83
CA VAL A 569 -5.98 -8.45 27.56
C VAL A 569 -7.17 -9.06 26.82
N ILE A 570 -7.21 -8.96 25.49
CA ILE A 570 -8.26 -9.56 24.66
C ILE A 570 -8.17 -11.09 24.73
N GLN A 571 -6.99 -11.66 24.57
CA GLN A 571 -6.77 -13.11 24.65
C GLN A 571 -7.08 -13.65 26.05
N GLY A 572 -6.75 -12.90 27.11
CA GLY A 572 -7.10 -13.28 28.49
C GLY A 572 -8.60 -13.23 28.78
N LYS A 573 -9.36 -12.38 28.07
CA LYS A 573 -10.81 -12.20 28.29
C LYS A 573 -11.67 -13.12 27.41
N PHE A 574 -11.26 -13.37 26.16
CA PHE A 574 -12.06 -14.11 25.17
C PHE A 574 -11.36 -15.39 24.74
N PRO A 575 -11.91 -16.58 25.10
CA PRO A 575 -11.34 -17.87 24.71
C PRO A 575 -11.14 -18.02 23.19
N GLY A 576 -12.08 -17.53 22.37
CA GLY A 576 -11.94 -17.53 20.91
C GLY A 576 -10.72 -16.78 20.39
N ALA A 577 -10.43 -15.61 20.97
CA ALA A 577 -9.23 -14.84 20.62
C ALA A 577 -7.94 -15.55 21.07
N SER A 578 -7.97 -16.22 22.23
CA SER A 578 -6.84 -17.03 22.71
C SER A 578 -6.55 -18.23 21.80
N LYS A 579 -7.60 -18.93 21.33
CA LYS A 579 -7.49 -20.08 20.42
C LYS A 579 -6.88 -19.73 19.05
N ALA A 580 -6.99 -18.48 18.63
CA ALA A 580 -6.39 -17.99 17.39
C ALA A 580 -4.85 -17.97 17.45
N GLY A 581 -4.27 -18.04 18.66
CA GLY A 581 -2.84 -17.92 18.90
C GLY A 581 -2.33 -16.48 18.67
N SER A 582 -1.03 -16.28 18.88
CA SER A 582 -0.34 -15.07 18.45
C SER A 582 -0.08 -15.18 16.94
N SER A 583 -0.16 -14.08 16.18
CA SER A 583 0.17 -14.04 14.74
C SER A 583 1.67 -14.23 14.44
N LEU A 584 2.45 -14.73 15.40
CA LEU A 584 3.87 -15.06 15.30
C LEU A 584 4.04 -16.51 14.87
#